data_AF-A0A6V7Y9S5-F1
#
_entry.id   AF-A0A6V7Y9S5-F1
#
_cell.length_a   1.000
_cell.length_b   1.000
_cell.length_c   1.000
_cell.angle_alpha   90.00
_cell.angle_beta   90.00
_cell.angle_gamma   90.00
#
_symmetry.space_group_name_H-M   'P 1'
#
loop_
_entity.id
_entity.type
_entity.pdbx_description
1 polymer ?
#
loop_
_entity_poly.entity_id
_entity_poly.type
_entity_poly.pdbx_seq_one_letter_code
_entity_poly.pdbx_strand_id
1 'polypeptide(L)'
;MSEFKHQSGKPLDCLCMALKIYKQEVTLRSGEKIYKIGMSIGGGIDQDCSKSIYKDNGIYVTQVEPDSPAQKAGLKVHDKLLQVNRIDYTMITHRFFFFIQCIVNARFIQIVEP
;
A
#
# COMPACT_ATOMS: atom_id res chain seq x y z
N MET A 1 21.93 0.52 8.41
CA MET A 1 20.55 0.29 8.86
C MET A 1 20.33 1.20 10.06
N SER A 2 19.55 2.27 9.91
CA SER A 2 19.30 3.22 11.02
C SER A 2 18.16 2.68 11.87
N GLU A 3 18.49 2.13 13.04
CA GLU A 3 17.50 1.82 14.08
C GLU A 3 16.78 3.10 14.49
N PHE A 4 15.45 3.08 14.49
CA PHE A 4 14.64 4.14 15.07
C PHE A 4 14.85 4.12 16.59
N LYS A 5 15.78 4.94 17.08
CA LYS A 5 16.01 5.14 18.52
C LYS A 5 14.85 5.94 19.11
N HIS A 6 13.88 5.25 19.69
CA HIS A 6 12.84 5.87 20.49
C HIS A 6 13.37 6.24 21.88
N GLN A 7 13.06 7.45 22.35
CA GLN A 7 13.41 7.91 23.69
C GLN A 7 12.16 7.84 24.58
N SER A 8 12.25 7.10 25.69
CA SER A 8 11.16 7.00 26.67
C SER A 8 10.66 8.39 27.08
N GLY A 9 9.35 8.60 27.01
CA GLY A 9 8.69 9.87 27.34
C GLY A 9 8.49 10.83 26.16
N LYS A 10 9.04 10.54 24.97
CA LYS A 10 8.59 11.19 23.73
C LYS A 10 7.39 10.42 23.15
N PRO A 11 6.40 11.07 22.53
CA PRO A 11 5.39 10.35 21.77
C PRO A 11 6.06 9.53 20.66
N LEU A 12 5.61 8.29 20.48
CA LEU A 12 5.87 7.55 19.25
C LEU A 12 5.03 8.21 18.16
N ASP A 13 5.67 8.93 17.25
CA ASP A 13 5.02 9.43 16.05
C ASP A 13 4.73 8.24 15.11
N CYS A 14 3.66 7.49 15.39
CA CYS A 14 3.04 6.64 14.39
C CYS A 14 2.35 7.56 13.38
N LEU A 15 3.10 7.98 12.36
CA LEU A 15 2.61 8.87 11.31
C LEU A 15 1.66 8.11 10.36
N CYS A 16 0.39 8.01 10.74
CA CYS A 16 -0.70 7.70 9.82
C CYS A 16 -0.91 8.90 8.91
N MET A 17 -0.17 8.98 7.80
CA MET A 17 -0.32 10.11 6.88
C MET A 17 -1.50 9.86 5.93
N ALA A 18 -1.75 10.73 4.96
CA ALA A 18 -2.76 10.56 3.91
C ALA A 18 -2.03 10.76 2.58
N LEU A 19 -2.15 9.83 1.62
CA LEU A 19 -1.68 10.08 0.25
C LEU A 19 -2.86 10.23 -0.69
N LYS A 20 -2.64 10.89 -1.81
CA LYS A 20 -3.54 10.80 -2.96
C LYS A 20 -2.69 10.32 -4.11
N ILE A 21 -3.13 9.26 -4.76
CA ILE A 21 -2.38 8.66 -5.85
C ILE A 21 -3.30 8.53 -7.04
N TYR A 22 -2.88 9.15 -8.13
CA TYR A 22 -3.63 9.19 -9.38
C TYR A 22 -3.23 8.01 -10.24
N LYS A 23 -4.22 7.31 -10.79
CA LYS A 23 -3.98 6.22 -11.73
C LYS A 23 -3.28 6.78 -12.97
N GLN A 24 -2.26 6.08 -13.45
CA GLN A 24 -1.61 6.40 -14.71
C GLN A 24 -2.14 5.46 -15.80
N GLU A 25 -2.67 6.05 -16.87
CA GLU A 25 -3.02 5.32 -18.09
C GLU A 25 -1.74 4.88 -18.81
N VAL A 26 -1.68 3.60 -19.16
CA VAL A 26 -0.60 3.03 -19.96
C VAL A 26 -1.18 2.16 -21.07
N THR A 27 -0.77 2.48 -22.29
CA THR A 27 -1.09 1.70 -23.48
C THR A 27 -0.16 0.51 -23.58
N LEU A 28 -0.72 -0.69 -23.56
CA LEU A 28 0.01 -1.93 -23.78
C LEU A 28 0.40 -2.10 -25.24
N ARG A 29 1.32 -3.03 -25.51
CA ARG A 29 1.72 -3.42 -26.87
C ARG A 29 0.54 -3.97 -27.69
N SER A 30 -0.49 -4.50 -27.03
CA SER A 30 -1.73 -4.97 -27.64
C SER A 30 -2.67 -3.83 -28.08
N GLY A 31 -2.36 -2.57 -27.78
CA GLY A 31 -3.24 -1.41 -28.01
C GLY A 31 -4.27 -1.19 -26.91
N GLU A 32 -4.33 -2.08 -25.91
CA GLU A 32 -5.23 -1.95 -24.76
C GLU A 32 -4.73 -0.88 -23.79
N LYS A 33 -5.64 -0.03 -23.33
CA LYS A 33 -5.36 1.00 -22.31
C LYS A 33 -5.64 0.43 -20.93
N ILE A 34 -4.59 0.31 -20.11
CA ILE A 34 -4.72 -0.13 -18.73
C ILE A 34 -4.37 1.02 -17.79
N TYR A 35 -4.97 1.02 -16.60
CA TYR A 35 -4.58 1.93 -15.54
C TYR A 35 -3.67 1.20 -14.56
N LYS A 36 -2.51 1.78 -14.29
CA LYS A 36 -1.55 1.26 -13.31
C LYS A 36 -1.04 2.34 -12.40
N ILE A 37 -0.55 1.90 -11.25
CA ILE A 37 -0.07 2.79 -10.20
C ILE A 37 1.38 2.48 -9.82
N GLY A 38 1.89 1.32 -10.24
CA GLY A 38 3.28 0.91 -10.09
C GLY A 38 3.64 0.54 -8.65
N MET A 39 2.88 -0.37 -8.05
CA MET A 39 3.23 -0.99 -6.78
C MET A 39 2.85 -2.47 -6.78
N SER A 40 3.42 -3.21 -5.83
CA SER A 40 2.97 -4.54 -5.45
C SER A 40 2.75 -4.61 -3.96
N ILE A 41 1.95 -5.59 -3.57
CA ILE A 41 1.44 -5.80 -2.23
C ILE A 41 1.63 -7.26 -1.82
N GLY A 42 1.45 -7.56 -0.55
CA GLY A 42 1.35 -8.93 -0.05
C GLY A 42 0.75 -8.98 1.35
N GLY A 43 0.46 -10.18 1.83
CA GLY A 43 -0.13 -10.41 3.15
C GLY A 43 -1.65 -10.62 3.11
N GLY A 44 -2.30 -10.52 4.26
CA GLY A 44 -3.72 -10.85 4.43
C GLY A 44 -3.93 -11.73 5.66
N ILE A 45 -5.12 -11.68 6.24
CA ILE A 45 -5.41 -12.38 7.50
C ILE A 45 -5.39 -13.91 7.39
N ASP A 46 -5.53 -14.42 6.18
CA ASP A 46 -5.53 -15.85 5.81
C ASP A 46 -4.12 -16.36 5.43
N GLN A 47 -3.09 -15.50 5.50
CA GLN A 47 -1.71 -15.88 5.24
C GLN A 47 -0.97 -16.17 6.55
N ASP A 48 -0.07 -17.14 6.51
CA ASP A 48 0.79 -17.50 7.64
C ASP A 48 1.83 -16.41 7.89
N CYS A 49 1.54 -15.52 8.85
CA CYS A 49 2.39 -14.38 9.19
C CYS A 49 3.75 -14.79 9.78
N SER A 50 3.92 -16.03 10.25
CA SER A 50 5.21 -16.51 10.74
C SER A 50 6.27 -16.53 9.64
N LYS A 51 5.83 -16.72 8.39
CA LYS A 51 6.64 -16.72 7.16
C LYS A 51 6.84 -15.32 6.57
N SER A 52 6.13 -14.31 7.07
CA SER A 52 6.29 -12.93 6.64
C SER A 52 7.34 -12.21 7.50
N ILE A 53 7.94 -11.15 6.94
CA ILE A 53 8.86 -10.27 7.67
C ILE A 53 8.14 -9.36 8.67
N TYR A 54 6.81 -9.22 8.54
CA TYR A 54 6.02 -8.24 9.29
C TYR A 54 5.43 -8.80 10.60
N LYS A 55 5.51 -10.11 10.82
CA LYS A 55 5.14 -10.83 12.06
C LYS A 55 3.71 -10.57 12.58
N ASP A 56 2.86 -9.97 11.77
CA ASP A 56 1.44 -9.77 12.04
C ASP A 56 0.60 -10.06 10.78
N ASN A 57 -0.71 -9.98 10.97
CA ASN A 57 -1.68 -10.10 9.89
C ASN A 57 -1.99 -8.69 9.37
N GLY A 58 -1.75 -8.48 8.08
CA GLY A 58 -2.00 -7.20 7.43
C GLY A 58 -1.59 -7.24 5.96
N ILE A 59 -1.96 -6.19 5.25
CA ILE A 59 -1.54 -6.02 3.85
C ILE A 59 -0.39 -5.00 3.81
N TYR A 60 0.66 -5.33 3.08
CA TYR A 60 1.90 -4.58 3.03
C TYR A 60 2.32 -4.28 1.60
N VAL A 61 2.94 -3.13 1.38
CA VAL A 61 3.62 -2.82 0.13
C VAL A 61 4.91 -3.63 0.05
N THR A 62 4.99 -4.49 -0.96
CA THR A 62 6.17 -5.34 -1.21
C THR A 62 7.11 -4.71 -2.23
N GLN A 63 6.59 -3.89 -3.14
CA GLN A 63 7.38 -3.22 -4.17
C GLN A 63 6.75 -1.89 -4.58
N VAL A 64 7.58 -0.92 -4.94
CA VAL A 64 7.17 0.33 -5.58
C VAL A 64 8.02 0.50 -6.85
N GLU A 65 7.38 0.70 -7.99
CA GLU A 65 8.05 0.91 -9.27
C GLU A 65 8.68 2.31 -9.33
N PRO A 66 9.89 2.45 -9.89
CA PRO A 66 10.48 3.77 -10.18
C PRO A 66 9.60 4.61 -11.11
N ASP A 67 9.56 5.92 -10.87
CA ASP A 67 8.80 6.93 -11.62
C ASP A 67 7.27 6.71 -11.67
N SER A 68 6.78 5.77 -10.87
CA SER A 68 5.37 5.45 -10.76
C SER A 68 4.58 6.51 -9.98
N PRO A 69 3.25 6.60 -10.18
CA PRO A 69 2.42 7.44 -9.34
C PRO A 69 2.53 7.10 -7.86
N ALA A 70 2.71 5.81 -7.52
CA ALA A 70 2.93 5.37 -6.15
C ALA A 70 4.19 5.99 -5.54
N GLN A 71 5.32 5.96 -6.24
CA GLN A 71 6.56 6.58 -5.76
C GLN A 71 6.43 8.09 -5.63
N LYS A 72 5.82 8.75 -6.63
CA LYS A 72 5.60 10.20 -6.65
C LYS A 72 4.70 10.68 -5.51
N ALA A 73 3.74 9.87 -5.10
CA ALA A 73 2.92 10.14 -3.93
C ALA A 73 3.65 9.90 -2.60
N GLY A 74 4.88 9.38 -2.62
CA GLY A 74 5.67 9.13 -1.42
C GLY A 74 5.34 7.81 -0.74
N LEU A 75 4.82 6.84 -1.49
CA LEU A 75 4.65 5.48 -1.00
C LEU A 75 5.98 4.76 -0.87
N LYS A 76 6.15 3.97 0.19
CA LYS A 76 7.37 3.20 0.42
C LYS A 76 7.08 1.70 0.56
N VAL A 77 8.08 0.91 0.21
CA VAL A 77 8.10 -0.52 0.55
C VAL A 77 8.03 -0.65 2.07
N HIS A 78 7.33 -1.67 2.56
CA HIS A 78 7.01 -1.91 3.97
C HIS A 78 5.91 -1.03 4.58
N ASP A 79 5.29 -0.13 3.81
CA ASP A 79 4.08 0.56 4.27
C ASP A 79 2.93 -0.46 4.45
N LYS A 80 2.21 -0.40 5.58
CA LYS A 80 1.09 -1.29 5.91
C LYS A 80 -0.24 -0.65 5.57
N LEU A 81 -1.01 -1.23 4.64
CA LEU A 81 -2.39 -0.90 4.24
C LEU A 81 -3.39 -0.98 5.41
N LEU A 82 -4.05 0.15 5.70
CA LEU A 82 -5.04 0.33 6.76
C LEU A 82 -6.41 0.64 6.17
N GLN A 83 -6.49 1.61 5.24
CA GLN A 83 -7.75 2.02 4.63
C GLN A 83 -7.53 2.43 3.18
N VAL A 84 -8.42 2.05 2.27
CA VAL A 84 -8.43 2.49 0.87
C VAL A 84 -9.86 2.86 0.50
N ASN A 85 -10.09 4.05 -0.06
CA ASN A 85 -11.44 4.51 -0.45
C ASN A 85 -12.47 4.46 0.69
N ARG A 86 -12.03 4.77 1.92
CA ARG A 86 -12.86 4.67 3.15
C ARG A 86 -13.25 3.25 3.56
N ILE A 87 -12.77 2.22 2.88
CA ILE A 87 -12.94 0.81 3.27
C ILE A 87 -11.74 0.41 4.12
N ASP A 88 -11.98 -0.26 5.25
CA ASP A 88 -10.95 -0.77 6.15
C ASP A 88 -10.31 -2.06 5.58
N TYR A 89 -8.99 -2.11 5.61
CA TYR A 89 -8.15 -3.20 5.08
C TYR A 89 -7.38 -3.95 6.16
N THR A 90 -7.56 -3.59 7.44
CA THR A 90 -6.89 -4.27 8.56
C THR A 90 -7.28 -5.74 8.68
N MET A 91 -8.50 -6.11 8.25
CA MET A 91 -9.07 -7.46 8.40
C MET A 91 -9.46 -8.11 7.05
N ILE A 92 -8.69 -7.84 5.99
CA ILE A 92 -8.98 -8.37 4.65
C ILE A 92 -8.16 -9.64 4.36
N THR A 93 -8.81 -10.62 3.71
CA THR A 93 -8.14 -11.81 3.18
C THR A 93 -7.34 -11.46 1.94
N HIS A 94 -6.21 -12.13 1.74
CA HIS A 94 -5.33 -12.00 0.58
C HIS A 94 -6.12 -12.11 -0.72
N ARG A 95 -7.05 -13.08 -0.81
CA ARG A 95 -7.87 -13.30 -2.01
C ARG A 95 -8.86 -12.16 -2.29
N PHE A 96 -9.47 -11.59 -1.27
CA PHE A 96 -10.44 -10.50 -1.44
C PHE A 96 -9.77 -9.21 -1.92
N PHE A 97 -8.49 -9.03 -1.57
CA PHE A 97 -7.69 -7.90 -2.01
C PHE A 97 -7.39 -7.92 -3.51
N PHE A 98 -7.15 -9.09 -4.12
CA PHE A 98 -6.86 -9.22 -5.55
C PHE A 98 -8.02 -8.83 -6.48
N PHE A 99 -9.26 -8.83 -5.97
CA PHE A 99 -10.45 -8.53 -6.78
C PHE A 99 -10.64 -7.02 -7.04
N ILE A 100 -9.97 -6.17 -6.27
CA ILE A 100 -10.06 -4.72 -6.42
C ILE A 100 -8.86 -4.27 -7.27
N GLN A 101 -9.04 -4.18 -8.60
CA GLN A 101 -8.03 -3.67 -9.57
C GLN A 101 -7.73 -2.16 -9.40
N CYS A 102 -7.98 -1.58 -8.22
CA CYS A 102 -7.92 -0.15 -7.97
C CYS A 102 -7.38 0.09 -6.57
N ILE A 103 -6.07 -0.02 -6.40
CA ILE A 103 -5.49 0.03 -5.06
C ILE A 103 -4.32 0.98 -5.03
N VAL A 104 -4.53 2.04 -4.26
CA VAL A 104 -3.46 2.84 -3.72
C VAL A 104 -3.72 3.13 -2.24
N ASN A 105 -2.99 2.35 -1.45
CA ASN A 105 -2.40 2.47 -0.11
C ASN A 105 -3.12 2.80 1.20
N ALA A 106 -2.43 2.38 2.27
CA ALA A 106 -2.46 2.91 3.63
C ALA A 106 -1.77 4.23 3.80
N ARG A 107 -2.14 4.88 4.91
CA ARG A 107 -2.43 6.30 4.98
C ARG A 107 -3.92 6.51 4.73
N PHE A 108 -4.55 7.55 5.28
CA PHE A 108 -5.92 7.93 4.88
C PHE A 108 -5.87 8.28 3.39
N ILE A 109 -6.06 7.30 2.50
CA ILE A 109 -5.88 7.51 1.07
C ILE A 109 -7.24 7.63 0.40
N GLN A 110 -7.45 8.84 -0.11
CA GLN A 110 -8.59 9.16 -0.94
C GLN A 110 -8.15 9.02 -2.40
N ILE A 111 -8.72 8.04 -3.10
CA ILE A 111 -8.58 7.97 -4.56
C ILE A 111 -9.54 9.02 -5.15
N VAL A 112 -9.01 9.87 -6.02
CA VAL A 112 -9.79 10.81 -6.82
C VAL A 112 -9.93 10.16 -8.19
N GLU A 113 -11.14 9.72 -8.53
CA GLU A 113 -11.49 9.38 -9.90
C GLU A 113 -11.39 10.66 -10.76
N PRO A 114 -11.03 10.57 -12.05
CA PRO A 114 -11.04 11.73 -12.94
C PRO A 114 -12.43 12.39 -12.99
#